data_AF-F5YI54-F1
#
_entry.id   AF-F5YI54-F1
#
_cell.length_a   1.000
_cell.length_b   1.000
_cell.length_c   1.000
_cell.angle_alpha   90.00
_cell.angle_beta   90.00
_cell.angle_gamma   90.00
#
_symmetry.space_group_name_H-M   'P 1'
#
loop_
_entity.id
_entity.type
_entity.pdbx_description
1 polymer ?
#
loop_
_entity_poly.entity_id
_entity_poly.type
_entity_poly.pdbx_seq_one_letter_code
_entity_poly.pdbx_strand_id
1 'polypeptide(L)'
;MGVLRAVLEWYDLPVPQLSYFCTLALARRVWPELESHALTRLGETFGIVYEAHNALDDARTCGAIACLAAEKFGRKTLKGLIGAAGLGLREI
;
A
#
# COMPACT_ATOMS: atom_id res chain seq x y z
N MET A 1 9.84 -6.64 -1.59
CA MET A 1 10.56 -5.43 -1.17
C MET A 1 12.03 -5.58 -1.55
N GLY A 2 12.36 -5.43 -2.83
CA GLY A 2 13.70 -5.76 -3.34
C GLY A 2 14.78 -4.75 -2.92
N VAL A 3 14.48 -3.45 -3.03
CA VAL A 3 15.44 -2.38 -2.68
C VAL A 3 15.84 -2.44 -1.21
N LEU A 4 14.87 -2.57 -0.29
CA LEU A 4 15.18 -2.67 1.15
C LEU A 4 16.07 -3.89 1.45
N ARG A 5 15.74 -5.07 0.91
CA ARG A 5 16.57 -6.28 1.09
C ARG A 5 17.99 -6.06 0.57
N ALA A 6 18.12 -5.56 -0.66
CA ALA A 6 19.41 -5.33 -1.29
C ALA A 6 20.26 -4.30 -0.53
N VAL A 7 19.65 -3.24 0.01
CA VAL A 7 20.35 -2.23 0.84
C VAL A 7 20.81 -2.84 2.16
N LEU A 8 19.97 -3.62 2.85
CA LEU A 8 20.37 -4.30 4.08
C LEU A 8 21.52 -5.27 3.83
N GLU A 9 21.44 -6.07 2.78
CA GLU A 9 22.52 -6.97 2.36
C GLU A 9 23.81 -6.22 2.00
N TRP A 10 23.70 -5.09 1.29
CA TRP A 10 24.86 -4.26 0.90
C TRP A 10 25.63 -3.72 2.10
N TYR A 11 24.93 -3.35 3.17
CA TYR A 11 25.52 -2.83 4.40
C TYR A 11 25.80 -3.92 5.45
N ASP A 12 25.66 -5.21 5.10
CA ASP A 12 25.82 -6.35 6.02
C ASP A 12 24.93 -6.24 7.28
N LEU A 13 23.71 -5.72 7.08
CA LEU A 13 22.71 -5.58 8.12
C LEU A 13 21.73 -6.76 8.10
N PRO A 14 21.27 -7.23 9.28
CA PRO A 14 20.29 -8.30 9.34
C PRO A 14 18.98 -7.87 8.69
N VAL A 15 18.42 -8.76 7.87
CA VAL A 15 17.09 -8.56 7.29
C VAL A 15 16.03 -8.86 8.36
N PRO A 16 15.20 -7.88 8.76
CA PRO A 16 14.19 -8.11 9.77
C PRO A 16 13.04 -8.94 9.20
N GLN A 17 12.47 -9.83 10.02
CA GLN A 17 11.23 -10.53 9.68
C GLN A 17 10.07 -9.53 9.71
N LEU A 18 9.63 -9.12 8.52
CA LEU A 18 8.57 -8.14 8.34
C LEU A 18 7.50 -8.65 7.38
N SER A 19 6.27 -8.69 7.87
CA SER A 19 5.10 -8.89 7.03
C SER A 19 4.64 -7.57 6.41
N TYR A 20 4.38 -7.57 5.10
CA TYR A 20 3.88 -6.41 4.36
C TYR A 20 2.78 -6.79 3.38
N PHE A 21 2.04 -5.79 2.90
CA PHE A 21 1.10 -5.92 1.79
C PHE A 21 1.33 -4.75 0.80
N CYS A 22 0.77 -4.87 -0.40
CA CYS A 22 0.91 -3.83 -1.42
C CYS A 22 -0.39 -3.03 -1.53
N THR A 23 -0.34 -1.74 -1.22
CA THR A 23 -1.48 -0.80 -1.34
C THR A 23 -1.99 -0.70 -2.76
N LEU A 24 -1.14 -0.82 -3.79
CA LEU A 24 -1.59 -0.90 -5.19
C LEU A 24 -2.40 -2.17 -5.46
N ALA A 25 -1.96 -3.33 -4.95
CA ALA A 25 -2.72 -4.57 -5.09
C ALA A 25 -4.05 -4.49 -4.34
N LEU A 26 -4.07 -3.85 -3.17
CA LEU A 26 -5.28 -3.56 -2.41
C LEU A 26 -6.23 -2.66 -3.21
N ALA A 27 -5.74 -1.54 -3.74
CA ALA A 27 -6.56 -0.60 -4.51
C ALA A 27 -7.23 -1.27 -5.73
N ARG A 28 -6.49 -2.11 -6.46
CA ARG A 28 -7.04 -2.90 -7.58
C ARG A 28 -8.15 -3.86 -7.19
N ARG A 29 -8.14 -4.37 -5.95
CA ARG A 29 -9.18 -5.28 -5.43
C ARG A 29 -10.39 -4.54 -4.87
N VAL A 30 -10.14 -3.38 -4.25
CA VAL A 30 -11.18 -2.58 -3.57
C VAL A 30 -11.97 -1.74 -4.58
N TRP A 31 -11.31 -1.24 -5.62
CA TRP A 31 -11.92 -0.41 -6.66
C TRP A 31 -11.58 -0.93 -8.07
N PRO A 32 -12.01 -2.15 -8.44
CA PRO A 32 -11.77 -2.70 -9.79
C PRO A 32 -12.39 -1.88 -10.92
N GLU A 33 -13.38 -1.03 -10.60
CA GLU A 33 -14.08 -0.14 -11.52
C GLU A 33 -13.25 1.07 -11.99
N LEU A 34 -12.15 1.42 -11.30
CA LEU A 34 -11.33 2.56 -11.67
C LEU A 34 -10.45 2.24 -12.88
N GLU A 35 -10.42 3.15 -13.85
CA GLU A 35 -9.62 3.02 -15.07
C GLU A 35 -8.12 2.95 -14.80
N SER A 36 -7.64 3.54 -13.70
CA SER A 36 -6.24 3.52 -13.32
C SER A 36 -6.06 3.56 -11.80
N HIS A 37 -5.07 2.79 -11.34
CA HIS A 37 -4.63 2.76 -9.94
C HIS A 37 -3.24 3.38 -9.76
N ALA A 38 -2.79 4.21 -10.72
CA ALA A 38 -1.60 5.03 -10.51
C ALA A 38 -1.81 5.94 -9.29
N LEU A 39 -0.77 6.16 -8.48
CA LEU A 39 -0.91 6.90 -7.22
C LEU A 39 -1.41 8.32 -7.45
N THR A 40 -0.95 8.98 -8.52
CA THR A 40 -1.46 10.27 -9.00
C THR A 40 -2.97 10.23 -9.23
N ARG A 41 -3.44 9.22 -9.99
CA ARG A 41 -4.85 9.09 -10.31
C ARG A 41 -5.71 8.77 -9.09
N LEU A 42 -5.22 7.94 -8.18
CA LEU A 42 -5.92 7.64 -6.93
C LEU A 42 -5.98 8.88 -6.02
N GLY A 43 -4.92 9.69 -5.98
CA GLY A 43 -4.92 10.97 -5.28
C GLY A 43 -6.02 11.90 -5.78
N GLU A 44 -6.08 12.12 -7.11
CA GLU A 44 -7.17 12.87 -7.74
C GLU A 44 -8.55 12.29 -7.44
N THR A 45 -8.71 10.97 -7.61
CA THR A 45 -9.99 10.26 -7.47
C THR A 45 -10.57 10.39 -6.06
N PHE A 46 -9.71 10.36 -5.04
CA PHE A 46 -10.13 10.42 -3.64
C PHE A 46 -9.96 11.80 -3.00
N GLY A 47 -9.59 12.83 -3.78
CA GLY A 47 -9.41 14.19 -3.28
C GLY A 47 -8.24 14.34 -2.30
N ILE A 48 -7.18 13.52 -2.45
CA ILE A 48 -5.96 13.59 -1.65
C ILE A 48 -4.99 14.56 -2.33
N VAL A 49 -4.54 15.59 -1.62
CA VAL A 49 -3.45 16.46 -2.08
C VAL A 49 -2.18 15.63 -2.14
N TYR A 50 -1.59 15.52 -3.33
CA TYR A 50 -0.47 14.63 -3.58
C TYR A 50 0.57 15.26 -4.52
N GLU A 51 1.81 15.31 -4.06
CA GLU A 51 3.01 15.70 -4.78
C GLU A 51 3.78 14.45 -5.23
N ALA A 52 3.77 14.18 -6.54
CA ALA A 52 4.44 13.01 -7.10
C ALA A 52 5.96 13.06 -6.90
N HIS A 53 6.56 11.90 -6.67
CA HIS A 53 8.01 11.72 -6.46
C HIS A 53 8.56 12.29 -5.15
N ASN A 54 7.68 12.77 -4.27
CA ASN A 54 8.02 13.05 -2.88
C ASN A 54 7.79 11.78 -2.04
N ALA A 55 8.85 11.14 -1.58
CA ALA A 55 8.76 9.85 -0.87
C ALA A 55 7.89 9.91 0.41
N LEU A 56 7.86 11.05 1.10
CA LEU A 56 6.99 11.23 2.26
C LEU A 56 5.52 11.28 1.84
N ASP A 57 5.24 11.98 0.75
CA ASP A 57 3.87 12.14 0.27
C ASP A 57 3.34 10.88 -0.41
N ASP A 58 4.21 10.13 -1.09
CA ASP A 58 3.94 8.77 -1.57
C ASP A 58 3.46 7.87 -0.41
N ALA A 59 4.19 7.89 0.70
CA ALA A 59 3.87 7.08 1.88
C ALA A 59 2.56 7.50 2.54
N ARG A 60 2.32 8.82 2.70
CA ARG A 60 1.08 9.36 3.26
C ARG A 60 -0.13 9.01 2.41
N THR A 61 -0.02 9.18 1.09
CA THR A 61 -1.09 8.88 0.13
C THR A 61 -1.41 7.38 0.11
N CYS A 62 -0.38 6.52 0.14
CA CYS A 62 -0.58 5.07 0.28
C CYS A 62 -1.30 4.69 1.59
N GLY A 63 -0.94 5.33 2.70
CA GLY A 63 -1.62 5.14 3.99
C GLY A 63 -3.08 5.58 3.95
N ALA A 64 -3.37 6.75 3.38
CA ALA A 64 -4.72 7.26 3.21
C ALA A 64 -5.58 6.30 2.36
N ILE A 65 -5.04 5.78 1.25
CA ILE A 65 -5.72 4.78 0.40
C ILE A 65 -6.04 3.51 1.19
N ALA A 66 -5.12 3.04 2.06
CA ALA A 66 -5.37 1.88 2.91
C ALA A 66 -6.51 2.13 3.91
N CYS A 67 -6.58 3.33 4.50
CA CYS A 67 -7.68 3.74 5.38
C CYS A 67 -9.02 3.79 4.63
N LEU A 68 -9.07 4.41 3.45
CA LEU A 68 -10.26 4.45 2.60
C LEU A 68 -10.74 3.04 2.22
N ALA A 69 -9.81 2.13 1.95
CA ALA A 69 -10.13 0.72 1.68
C ALA A 69 -10.70 0.01 2.92
N ALA A 70 -10.15 0.30 4.10
CA ALA A 70 -10.66 -0.22 5.37
C ALA A 70 -12.09 0.24 5.63
N GLU A 71 -12.38 1.52 5.39
CA GLU A 71 -13.71 2.12 5.50
C GLU A 71 -14.70 1.49 4.51
N LYS A 72 -14.34 1.37 3.23
CA LYS A 72 -15.20 0.75 2.20
C LYS A 72 -15.57 -0.70 2.52
N PHE A 73 -14.66 -1.47 3.12
CA PHE A 73 -14.95 -2.85 3.55
C PHE A 73 -15.50 -2.99 4.98
N GLY A 74 -15.63 -1.89 5.73
CA GLY A 74 -16.04 -1.93 7.13
C GLY A 74 -15.09 -2.72 8.03
N ARG A 75 -13.77 -2.70 7.76
CA ARG A 75 -12.76 -3.45 8.51
C ARG A 75 -11.98 -2.54 9.43
N LYS A 76 -11.83 -2.96 10.69
CA LYS A 76 -11.08 -2.22 11.73
C LYS A 76 -9.65 -2.73 11.93
N THR A 77 -9.28 -3.80 11.24
CA THR A 77 -7.96 -4.42 11.37
C THR A 77 -7.34 -4.64 10.00
N LEU A 78 -6.02 -4.49 9.93
CA LEU A 78 -5.27 -4.71 8.69
C LEU A 78 -5.43 -6.15 8.19
N LYS A 79 -5.36 -7.12 9.10
CA LYS A 79 -5.57 -8.54 8.76
C LYS A 79 -6.97 -8.80 8.19
N GLY A 80 -8.00 -8.17 8.77
CA GLY A 80 -9.37 -8.27 8.28
C GLY A 80 -9.56 -7.63 6.91
N LEU A 81 -8.93 -6.48 6.67
CA LEU A 81 -8.92 -5.80 5.37
C LEU A 81 -8.26 -6.65 4.29
N ILE A 82 -7.05 -7.14 4.55
CA ILE A 82 -6.27 -7.96 3.62
C ILE A 82 -7.03 -9.24 3.28
N GLY A 83 -7.60 -9.92 4.28
CA GLY A 83 -8.42 -11.11 4.06
C GLY A 83 -9.68 -10.84 3.24
N ALA A 84 -10.40 -9.75 3.54
CA ALA A 84 -11.60 -9.36 2.79
C ALA A 84 -11.30 -8.99 1.33
N ALA A 85 -10.14 -8.39 1.07
CA ALA A 85 -9.67 -8.09 -0.28
C ALA A 85 -9.13 -9.33 -1.05
N GLY A 86 -9.10 -10.50 -0.42
CA GLY A 86 -8.53 -11.73 -0.98
C GLY A 86 -7.02 -11.65 -1.22
N LEU A 87 -6.31 -10.87 -0.39
CA LEU A 87 -4.86 -10.69 -0.46
C LEU A 87 -4.17 -11.47 0.66
N GLY A 88 -2.87 -11.71 0.49
CA GLY A 88 -1.99 -12.28 1.50
C GLY A 88 -0.95 -11.28 1.96
N LEU A 89 -0.48 -11.45 3.20
CA LEU A 89 0.76 -10.84 3.66
C LEU A 89 1.95 -11.51 2.97
N ARG A 90 2.99 -10.74 2.73
CA ARG A 90 4.27 -11.18 2.17
C ARG A 90 5.35 -10.93 3.21
N GLU A 91 6.35 -11.79 3.23
CA GLU A 91 7.49 -11.66 4.14
C GLU A 91 8.71 -11.07 3.42
N ILE A 92 9.59 -10.46 4.21
CA ILE A 92 10.95 -10.06 3.85
C ILE A 92 11.91 -10.90 4.68
#